data_AF-A0A423HFY6-F1
#
_entry.id   AF-A0A423HFY6-F1
#
_cell.length_a   1.000
_cell.length_b   1.000
_cell.length_c   1.000
_cell.angle_alpha   90.00
_cell.angle_beta   90.00
_cell.angle_gamma   90.00
#
_symmetry.space_group_name_H-M   'P 1'
#
loop_
_entity.id
_entity.type
_entity.pdbx_description
1 polymer ?
#
loop_
_entity_poly.entity_id
_entity_poly.type
_entity_poly.pdbx_seq_one_letter_code
_entity_poly.pdbx_strand_id
1 'polypeptide(L)' 'MTHWDSYGYPENDPKVWITFGPQKNGPPSVAFIGPIRHPEGDSPKAVEHYQEVAGRWTDELVAHEELDKMAQAIIEQKHL' A
#
# COMPACT_ATOMS: atom_id res chain seq x y z
N MET A 1 -19.05 -2.90 -9.17
CA MET A 1 -17.59 -3.18 -9.10
C MET A 1 -17.17 -2.75 -7.71
N THR A 2 -16.70 -3.68 -6.88
CA THR A 2 -16.02 -3.32 -5.62
C THR A 2 -14.78 -2.55 -6.04
N HIS A 3 -14.73 -1.25 -5.72
CA HIS A 3 -13.57 -0.42 -6.05
C HIS A 3 -12.62 -0.57 -4.88
N TRP A 4 -11.45 -1.14 -5.15
CA TRP A 4 -10.41 -1.34 -4.16
C TRP A 4 -9.53 -0.11 -4.20
N ASP A 5 -9.76 0.79 -3.26
CA ASP A 5 -9.14 2.10 -3.28
C ASP A 5 -7.73 2.02 -2.70
N SER A 6 -6.77 2.60 -3.41
CA SER A 6 -5.42 2.78 -2.89
C SER A 6 -5.46 3.84 -1.79
N TYR A 7 -4.73 3.62 -0.70
CA TYR A 7 -4.86 4.45 0.50
C TYR A 7 -3.53 4.67 1.21
N GLY A 8 -3.50 5.69 2.07
CA GLY A 8 -2.38 6.01 2.93
C GLY A 8 -2.60 5.47 4.34
N TYR A 9 -1.53 4.95 4.95
CA TYR A 9 -1.53 4.46 6.33
C TYR A 9 -0.43 5.15 7.16
N PRO A 10 -0.71 5.56 8.41
CA PRO A 10 -2.03 5.62 9.05
C PRO A 10 -2.95 6.69 8.43
N GLU A 11 -4.27 6.54 8.52
CA GLU A 11 -5.26 7.43 7.86
C GLU A 11 -5.06 8.92 8.18
N ASN A 12 -4.76 9.25 9.44
CA ASN A 12 -4.64 10.64 9.91
C ASN A 12 -3.30 11.30 9.60
N ASP A 13 -2.22 10.51 9.45
CA ASP A 13 -0.87 11.01 9.17
C ASP A 13 -0.14 9.99 8.28
N PRO A 14 -0.50 9.90 6.99
CA PRO A 14 0.00 8.85 6.13
C PRO A 14 1.53 8.85 6.04
N LYS A 15 2.14 7.74 6.44
CA LYS A 15 3.58 7.48 6.31
C LYS A 15 3.90 6.48 5.21
N VAL A 16 2.93 5.66 4.84
CA VAL A 16 3.04 4.58 3.87
C VAL A 16 1.87 4.67 2.91
N TRP A 17 2.13 4.48 1.62
CA TRP A 17 1.11 4.39 0.59
C TRP A 17 0.94 2.94 0.15
N ILE A 18 -0.31 2.51 0.01
CA ILE A 18 -0.72 1.16 -0.38
C ILE A 18 -1.49 1.29 -1.68
N THR A 19 -1.01 0.61 -2.72
CA THR A 19 -1.62 0.65 -4.05
C THR A 19 -2.02 -0.74 -4.49
N PHE A 20 -3.31 -0.97 -4.72
CA PHE A 20 -3.78 -2.24 -5.28
C PHE A 20 -3.42 -2.33 -6.77
N GLY A 21 -2.92 -3.49 -7.20
CA GLY A 21 -2.55 -3.72 -8.58
C GLY A 21 -3.76 -3.73 -9.53
N PRO A 22 -3.54 -3.54 -10.84
CA PRO A 22 -4.61 -3.58 -11.82
C PRO A 22 -5.27 -4.96 -11.88
N GLN A 23 -6.61 -5.00 -11.85
CA GLN A 23 -7.38 -6.24 -11.94
C GLN A 23 -8.47 -6.15 -13.00
N LYS A 24 -8.65 -7.25 -13.76
CA LYS A 24 -9.67 -7.33 -14.81
C LYS A 24 -11.04 -7.68 -14.23
N ASN A 25 -11.10 -8.58 -13.25
CA ASN A 25 -12.29 -9.02 -12.52
C ASN A 25 -11.87 -9.64 -11.17
N GLY A 26 -12.66 -9.43 -10.11
CA GLY A 26 -12.40 -10.01 -8.78
C GLY A 26 -11.47 -9.17 -7.90
N PRO A 27 -11.06 -9.67 -6.71
CA PRO A 27 -10.16 -9.00 -5.79
C PRO A 27 -8.73 -8.91 -6.36
N PRO A 28 -7.91 -7.97 -5.86
CA PRO A 28 -6.53 -7.81 -6.30
C PRO A 28 -5.71 -8.99 -5.81
N SER A 29 -4.78 -9.45 -6.64
CA SER A 29 -3.82 -10.49 -6.26
C SER A 29 -2.51 -9.90 -5.73
N VAL A 30 -2.28 -8.61 -5.94
CA VAL A 30 -1.06 -7.90 -5.57
C VAL A 30 -1.38 -6.49 -5.08
N ALA A 31 -0.61 -6.02 -4.11
CA ALA A 31 -0.56 -4.64 -3.70
C ALA A 31 0.90 -4.18 -3.59
N PHE A 32 1.12 -2.89 -3.71
CA PHE A 32 2.42 -2.24 -3.62
C PHE A 32 2.42 -1.35 -2.37
N ILE A 33 3.33 -1.59 -1.44
CA ILE A 33 3.39 -0.91 -0.15
C ILE A 33 4.74 -0.23 0.06
N GLY A 34 4.75 1.05 0.44
CA GLY A 34 6.01 1.78 0.51
C GLY A 34 5.87 3.15 1.18
N PRO A 35 6.97 3.68 1.74
CA PRO A 35 6.94 4.93 2.50
C PRO A 35 6.61 6.13 1.61
N ILE A 36 5.80 7.04 2.14
CA ILE A 36 5.52 8.35 1.54
C ILE A 36 6.75 9.21 1.79
N ARG A 37 7.55 9.44 0.75
CA ARG A 37 8.59 10.47 0.79
C ARG A 37 7.94 11.80 0.41
N HIS A 38 8.03 12.78 1.31
CA HIS A 38 7.64 14.16 0.99
C HIS A 38 8.32 14.60 -0.32
N PRO A 39 7.59 15.28 -1.22
CA PRO A 39 8.10 15.64 -2.54
C PRO A 39 8.96 16.89 -2.43
N GLU A 40 10.26 16.74 -2.20
CA GLU A 40 11.20 17.70 -2.80
C GLU A 40 11.46 17.25 -4.24
N GLY A 41 10.49 17.54 -5.10
CA GLY A 41 10.62 17.52 -6.56
C GLY A 41 10.71 16.12 -7.20
N ASP A 42 9.81 15.87 -8.15
CA ASP A 42 9.96 14.91 -9.25
C ASP A 42 10.80 13.66 -8.94
N SER A 43 10.16 12.62 -8.41
CA SER A 43 10.79 11.31 -8.40
C SER A 43 9.86 10.23 -8.91
N PRO A 44 10.00 9.85 -10.19
CA PRO A 44 9.80 8.47 -10.64
C PRO A 44 10.47 7.42 -9.72
N LYS A 45 11.41 7.81 -8.85
CA LYS A 45 11.99 6.99 -7.77
C LYS A 45 11.08 6.72 -6.58
N ALA A 46 9.91 7.36 -6.47
CA ALA A 46 8.90 6.96 -5.49
C ALA A 46 8.50 5.49 -5.71
N VAL A 47 8.54 5.05 -6.98
CA VAL A 47 8.21 3.66 -7.37
C VAL A 47 9.30 2.66 -6.96
N GLU A 48 10.57 3.08 -6.84
CA GLU A 48 11.71 2.18 -6.54
C GLU A 48 11.66 1.55 -5.13
N HIS A 49 10.82 2.04 -4.23
CA HIS A 49 10.78 1.59 -2.84
C HIS A 49 9.48 0.92 -2.42
N TYR A 50 8.55 0.69 -3.35
CA TYR A 50 7.38 -0.12 -3.05
C TYR A 50 7.76 -1.60 -3.00
N GLN A 51 7.47 -2.23 -1.87
CA GLN A 51 7.47 -3.67 -1.73
C GLN A 51 6.19 -4.22 -2.38
N GLU A 52 6.35 -5.13 -3.33
CA GLU A 52 5.23 -5.90 -3.85
C GLU A 52 4.80 -6.95 -2.82
N VAL A 53 3.51 -6.97 -2.52
CA VAL A 53 2.86 -7.90 -1.60
C VAL A 53 1.83 -8.68 -2.41
N ALA A 54 2.10 -9.96 -2.61
CA ALA A 54 1.13 -10.87 -3.19
C ALA A 54 0.21 -11.38 -2.07
N GLY A 55 -1.09 -11.25 -2.25
CA GLY A 55 -2.11 -11.67 -1.29
C GLY A 55 -3.23 -12.44 -1.98
N ARG A 56 -3.86 -13.37 -1.24
CA ARG A 56 -5.10 -14.03 -1.67
C ARG A 56 -6.28 -13.45 -0.91
N TRP A 57 -6.53 -12.17 -1.13
CA TRP A 57 -7.60 -11.46 -0.44
C TRP A 57 -8.96 -11.83 -1.02
N THR A 58 -9.91 -12.15 -0.16
CA THR A 58 -11.30 -12.47 -0.56
C THR A 58 -12.18 -11.24 -0.65
N ASP A 59 -11.84 -10.19 0.11
CA ASP A 59 -12.54 -8.92 0.23
C ASP A 59 -11.59 -7.84 0.78
N GLU A 60 -12.01 -6.58 0.63
CA GLU A 60 -11.17 -5.39 0.89
C GLU A 60 -10.77 -5.25 2.35
N LEU A 61 -11.64 -5.67 3.27
CA LEU A 61 -11.36 -5.60 4.69
C LEU A 61 -10.19 -6.52 5.06
N VAL A 62 -10.19 -7.76 4.57
CA VAL A 62 -9.09 -8.71 4.83
C VAL A 62 -7.76 -8.17 4.29
N ALA A 63 -7.79 -7.54 3.11
CA ALA A 63 -6.58 -6.94 2.56
C ALA A 63 -6.09 -5.75 3.37
N HIS A 64 -6.98 -4.87 3.82
CA HIS A 64 -6.61 -3.74 4.67
C HIS A 64 -5.97 -4.23 5.96
N GLU A 65 -6.56 -5.23 6.64
CA GLU A 65 -5.99 -5.77 7.88
C GLU A 65 -4.58 -6.37 7.68
N GLU A 66 -4.32 -7.02 6.55
CA GLU A 66 -3.00 -7.57 6.24
C GLU A 66 -2.00 -6.48 5.85
N LEU A 67 -2.40 -5.56 4.97
CA LEU A 67 -1.54 -4.52 4.43
C LEU A 67 -1.23 -3.46 5.50
N ASP A 68 -2.15 -3.16 6.40
CA ASP A 68 -1.94 -2.25 7.53
C ASP A 68 -0.89 -2.79 8.50
N LYS A 69 -0.90 -4.11 8.77
CA LYS A 69 0.15 -4.74 9.60
C LYS A 69 1.52 -4.61 8.94
N MET A 70 1.59 -4.78 7.61
CA MET A 70 2.83 -4.59 6.87
C MET A 70 3.25 -3.11 6.85
N ALA A 71 2.31 -2.18 6.71
CA ALA A 71 2.55 -0.74 6.75
C ALA A 71 3.15 -0.34 8.09
N GLN A 72 2.55 -0.80 9.18
CA GLN A 72 3.03 -0.58 10.53
C GLN A 72 4.46 -1.13 10.71
N ALA A 73 4.72 -2.36 10.24
CA ALA A 73 6.06 -2.93 10.31
C ALA A 73 7.09 -2.12 9.50
N ILE A 74 6.71 -1.54 8.37
CA ILE A 74 7.57 -0.66 7.56
C ILE A 74 7.87 0.64 8.32
N ILE A 75 6.86 1.24 8.94
CA ILE A 75 7.01 2.46 9.77
C ILE A 75 7.99 2.21 10.91
N GLU A 76 7.84 1.08 11.63
CA GLU A 76 8.71 0.69 12.73
C GLU A 76 10.14 0.41 12.27
N GLN A 77 10.32 -0.36 11.18
CA GLN A 77 11.65 -0.71 10.66
C GLN A 77 12.41 0.50 10.10
N LYS A 78 11.71 1.45 9.49
CA LYS A 78 12.31 2.63 8.85
C LYS A 78 12.27 3.87 9.74
N HIS A 79 11.72 3.79 10.94
CA HIS A 79 11.54 4.90 11.88
C HIS A 79 10.90 6.14 11.23
N LEU A 80 9.77 5.93 10.54
CA LEU A 80 9.03 6.96 9.79
C LEU A 80 8.08 7.78 10.67
#